data_AF-A0A348PRX6-F1
#
_entry.id   AF-A0A348PRX6-F1
#
_cell.length_a   1.000
_cell.length_b   1.000
_cell.length_c   1.000
_cell.angle_alpha   90.00
_cell.angle_beta   90.00
_cell.angle_gamma   90.00
#
_symmetry.space_group_name_H-M   'P 1'
#
loop_
_entity.id
_entity.type
_entity.pdbx_description
1 polymer ?
#
loop_
_entity_poly.entity_id
_entity_poly.type
_entity_poly.pdbx_seq_one_letter_code
_entity_poly.pdbx_strand_id
1 'polypeptide(L)'
;MNKEELQKLINQLLEQSISDEDFTLLKKELKSSKESRLHYLDLCQSHSILSEKFNALIFERPPAKTVQREVQEESHDSMNEDELQKLINQLLEQSISDEDFNILKKELKNSKASRQHYLELCQTHSVLSEKYNALIFERPAVHNKRNEKQEENHKVRIIPFAAMITSLAALFIAVFIIGNKQQPLSVQPELVSETPFRGEVIAKVNKAIATEFEYGGLDGQTIKPGSWLPIGSYNLKRGILEISYNNGVAAIIEAPTRFTVESDMLINCQSGRLSANVPESGKGFTVETPCASIIDLGTEFSVIVEEDEYIEAHVYKGQVRVEWTNQGDISDKLLDAGNALRIIYQQSDNSKFVETIAAGIDLKRNFFIRNLNEPESEYSKNILALNPVLYFPMDVTEDGNIFKDWSNYKNDGTANIRKNQSTILARGKSGNALRLAGVNHKSFIHVSNYPKARFNEISVTAWVNAHSRPEWATILKNWDAFDYGQFHFGLNQLGHLDVEIQDLDGERHHITEDIPIPTGSWHHVAFVHDGTHVTLYRNGKKLTKTRINGLRVNPNINGLGIGTKLSEVDGQADKGNPGHWNGRLDEIAIFNHALTIDQVKSLNRSGRLLSKIQKEQDSQP
;
A
#
# COMPACT_ATOMS: atom_id res chain seq x y z
N MET A 1 37.99 9.51 -11.61
CA MET A 1 37.87 8.05 -11.48
C MET A 1 36.96 7.51 -12.58
N ASN A 2 37.21 6.33 -13.15
CA ASN A 2 36.31 5.78 -14.18
C ASN A 2 35.05 5.14 -13.53
N LYS A 3 34.02 4.85 -14.33
CA LYS A 3 32.71 4.40 -13.81
C LYS A 3 32.79 3.03 -13.12
N GLU A 4 33.65 2.13 -13.59
CA GLU A 4 33.86 0.79 -13.02
C GLU A 4 34.59 0.84 -11.67
N GLU A 5 35.62 1.68 -11.53
CA GLU A 5 36.32 1.91 -10.27
C GLU A 5 35.41 2.57 -9.23
N LEU A 6 34.59 3.54 -9.66
CA LEU A 6 33.59 4.17 -8.80
C LEU A 6 32.56 3.13 -8.32
N GLN A 7 32.05 2.29 -9.23
CA GLN A 7 31.09 1.24 -8.86
C GLN A 7 31.71 0.23 -7.90
N LYS A 8 32.98 -0.14 -8.11
CA LYS A 8 33.72 -1.05 -7.23
C LYS A 8 33.84 -0.50 -5.81
N LEU A 9 34.22 0.78 -5.66
CA LEU A 9 34.30 1.44 -4.35
C LEU A 9 32.92 1.56 -3.68
N ILE A 10 31.87 1.83 -4.45
CA ILE A 10 30.49 1.89 -3.93
C ILE A 10 30.01 0.50 -3.49
N ASN A 11 30.31 -0.55 -4.23
CA ASN A 11 29.97 -1.93 -3.87
C ASN A 11 30.70 -2.38 -2.60
N GLN A 12 31.99 -2.04 -2.45
CA GLN A 12 32.73 -2.29 -1.20
C GLN A 12 32.12 -1.52 -0.01
N LEU A 13 31.61 -0.31 -0.23
CA LEU A 13 30.92 0.46 0.80
C LEU A 13 29.58 -0.19 1.21
N LEU A 14 28.83 -0.73 0.25
CA LEU A 14 27.59 -1.49 0.44
C LEU A 14 27.83 -2.78 1.23
N GLU A 15 28.89 -3.51 0.88
CA GLU A 15 29.30 -4.77 1.51
C GLU A 15 29.99 -4.57 2.87
N GLN A 16 30.20 -3.32 3.30
CA GLN A 16 30.97 -2.95 4.51
C GLN A 16 32.43 -3.44 4.51
N SER A 17 32.99 -3.69 3.32
CA SER A 17 34.34 -4.22 3.11
C SER A 17 35.34 -3.15 2.66
N ILE A 18 34.91 -1.90 2.51
CA ILE A 18 35.75 -0.79 2.04
C ILE A 18 36.86 -0.45 3.05
N SER A 19 38.09 -0.28 2.55
CA SER A 19 39.22 0.16 3.36
C SER A 19 39.15 1.66 3.68
N ASP A 20 39.86 2.13 4.71
CA ASP A 20 39.87 3.56 5.06
C ASP A 20 40.49 4.45 3.96
N GLU A 21 41.47 3.94 3.22
CA GLU A 21 42.07 4.62 2.06
C GLU A 21 41.08 4.72 0.90
N ASP A 22 40.40 3.62 0.57
CA ASP A 22 39.38 3.54 -0.48
C ASP A 22 38.15 4.39 -0.15
N PHE A 23 37.76 4.44 1.12
CA PHE A 23 36.69 5.31 1.60
C PHE A 23 37.06 6.78 1.47
N THR A 24 38.32 7.13 1.76
CA THR A 24 38.84 8.49 1.58
C THR A 24 38.90 8.87 0.10
N LEU A 25 39.28 7.94 -0.77
CA LEU A 25 39.31 8.13 -2.22
C LEU A 25 37.91 8.34 -2.79
N LEU A 26 36.95 7.50 -2.39
CA LEU A 26 35.54 7.63 -2.75
C LEU A 26 34.98 8.98 -2.29
N LYS A 27 35.26 9.39 -1.04
CA LYS A 27 34.85 10.68 -0.50
C LYS A 27 35.45 11.85 -1.30
N LYS A 28 36.69 11.73 -1.76
CA LYS A 28 37.35 12.76 -2.59
C LYS A 28 36.70 12.86 -3.97
N GLU A 29 36.45 11.73 -4.64
CA GLU A 29 35.82 11.72 -5.97
C GLU A 29 34.38 12.24 -5.92
N LEU A 30 33.59 11.83 -4.92
CA LEU A 30 32.23 12.34 -4.73
C LEU A 30 32.21 13.84 -4.40
N LYS A 31 33.30 14.42 -3.88
CA LYS A 31 33.39 15.88 -3.70
C LYS A 31 33.76 16.60 -4.99
N SER A 32 34.60 16.02 -5.84
CA SER A 32 35.15 16.68 -7.03
C SER A 32 34.33 16.48 -8.29
N SER A 33 33.64 15.34 -8.45
CA SER A 33 32.94 14.98 -9.69
C SER A 33 31.42 15.10 -9.55
N LYS A 34 30.77 15.85 -10.45
CA LYS A 34 29.31 15.96 -10.51
C LYS A 34 28.67 14.68 -11.05
N GLU A 35 29.27 14.06 -12.06
CA GLU A 35 28.78 12.83 -12.67
C GLU A 35 28.86 11.64 -11.71
N SER A 36 29.96 11.53 -10.95
CA SER A 36 30.12 10.48 -9.93
C SER A 36 29.12 10.63 -8.78
N ARG A 37 28.76 11.88 -8.42
CA ARG A 37 27.71 12.15 -7.43
C ARG A 37 26.33 11.77 -7.93
N LEU A 38 26.00 12.09 -9.18
CA LEU A 38 24.72 11.73 -9.78
C LEU A 38 24.59 10.21 -9.85
N HIS A 39 25.64 9.51 -10.27
CA HIS A 39 25.67 8.04 -10.29
C HIS A 39 25.53 7.43 -8.89
N TYR A 40 26.18 8.01 -7.88
CA TYR A 40 26.02 7.59 -6.47
C TYR A 40 24.60 7.84 -5.94
N LEU A 41 24.00 8.99 -6.27
CA LEU A 41 22.65 9.35 -5.86
C LEU A 41 21.59 8.47 -6.51
N ASP A 42 21.77 8.10 -7.76
CA ASP A 42 20.91 7.15 -8.49
C ASP A 42 20.91 5.77 -7.80
N LEU A 43 22.08 5.31 -7.35
CA LEU A 43 22.22 4.08 -6.55
C LEU A 43 21.65 4.22 -5.12
N CYS A 44 21.59 5.43 -4.55
CA CYS A 44 20.94 5.66 -3.26
C CYS A 44 19.41 5.50 -3.33
N GLN A 45 18.80 5.68 -4.51
CA GLN A 45 17.38 5.48 -4.72
C GLN A 45 16.99 3.99 -4.68
N SER A 46 17.95 3.08 -4.94
CA SER A 46 17.75 1.63 -4.94
C SER A 46 18.27 0.91 -3.69
N HIS A 47 19.10 1.56 -2.85
CA HIS A 47 19.65 0.95 -1.63
C HIS A 47 19.58 1.83 -0.38
N SER A 48 18.84 1.35 0.64
CA SER A 48 18.62 2.04 1.93
C SER A 48 19.90 2.30 2.73
N ILE A 49 20.90 1.43 2.63
CA ILE A 49 22.20 1.55 3.33
C ILE A 49 23.01 2.77 2.83
N LEU A 50 22.91 3.10 1.53
CA LEU A 50 23.61 4.25 0.96
C LEU A 50 22.99 5.59 1.38
N SER A 51 21.66 5.61 1.54
CA SER A 51 20.90 6.75 2.07
C SER A 51 21.30 7.07 3.53
N GLU A 52 21.51 6.04 4.35
CA GLU A 52 21.91 6.21 5.76
C GLU A 52 23.36 6.72 5.89
N LYS A 53 24.28 6.23 5.04
CA LYS A 53 25.70 6.62 5.05
C LYS A 53 26.02 7.92 4.29
N PHE A 54 25.12 8.43 3.45
CA PHE A 54 25.32 9.67 2.68
C PHE A 54 25.59 10.89 3.58
N ASN A 55 24.91 10.96 4.73
CA ASN A 55 25.12 12.01 5.72
C ASN A 55 26.53 12.01 6.33
N ALA A 56 27.14 10.83 6.51
CA ALA A 56 28.50 10.70 7.06
C ALA A 56 29.59 11.03 6.04
N LEU A 57 29.32 10.83 4.74
CA LEU A 57 30.25 11.08 3.64
C LEU A 57 30.38 12.57 3.27
N ILE A 58 29.31 13.35 3.42
CA ILE A 58 29.28 14.76 2.96
C ILE A 58 29.40 15.77 4.10
N PHE A 59 28.92 15.45 5.32
CA PHE A 59 28.85 16.41 6.42
C PHE A 59 29.60 15.91 7.66
N GLU A 60 30.83 16.40 7.85
CA GLU A 60 31.55 16.17 9.11
C GLU A 60 30.80 16.79 10.29
N ARG A 61 30.54 16.00 11.34
CA ARG A 61 30.39 16.54 12.70
C ARG A 61 31.75 17.09 13.13
N PRO A 62 31.85 18.32 13.65
CA PRO A 62 33.07 18.72 14.36
C PRO A 62 33.25 17.83 15.60
N PRO A 63 34.49 17.48 15.99
CA PRO A 63 34.72 16.67 17.17
C PRO A 63 34.27 17.42 18.42
N ALA A 64 33.66 16.67 19.36
CA ALA A 64 33.16 17.20 20.62
C ALA A 64 34.30 17.86 21.41
N LYS A 65 34.30 19.19 21.49
CA LYS A 65 35.05 19.91 22.51
C LYS A 65 34.19 19.97 23.77
N THR A 66 34.66 19.28 24.81
CA THR A 66 34.21 19.44 26.19
C THR A 66 34.48 20.88 26.63
N VAL A 67 33.46 21.73 26.61
CA VAL A 67 33.48 23.02 27.31
C VAL A 67 32.10 23.24 27.91
N GLN A 68 32.04 23.23 29.24
CA GLN A 68 30.94 23.81 30.00
C GLN A 68 30.86 25.30 29.65
N ARG A 69 29.75 25.77 29.08
CA ARG A 69 29.35 27.19 29.15
C ARG A 69 27.89 27.37 28.79
N GLU A 70 27.30 28.32 29.49
CA GLU A 70 25.89 28.68 29.59
C GLU A 70 25.23 28.92 28.24
N VAL A 71 24.00 28.42 28.08
CA VAL A 71 23.15 28.71 26.92
C VAL A 71 22.61 30.13 27.10
N GLN A 72 23.25 31.09 26.45
CA GLN A 72 22.54 32.24 25.89
C GLN A 72 22.03 31.82 24.51
N GLU A 73 20.71 31.87 24.33
CA GLU A 73 20.06 31.75 23.03
C GLU A 73 20.48 32.95 22.16
N GLU A 74 21.44 32.74 21.26
CA GLU A 74 21.63 33.63 20.12
C GLU A 74 20.57 33.29 19.07
N SER A 75 19.67 34.23 18.83
CA SER A 75 18.72 34.25 17.72
C SER A 75 19.47 34.23 16.39
N HIS A 76 19.60 33.05 15.78
CA HIS A 76 20.03 32.94 14.40
C HIS A 76 18.83 33.17 13.50
N ASP A 77 18.92 34.20 12.65
CA ASP A 77 17.95 34.55 11.62
C ASP A 77 17.76 33.34 10.68
N SER A 78 16.70 32.56 10.93
CA SER A 78 16.40 31.33 10.19
C SER A 78 15.84 31.69 8.82
N MET A 79 16.42 31.11 7.77
CA MET A 79 15.95 31.31 6.40
C MET A 79 14.44 31.01 6.30
N ASN A 80 13.71 31.89 5.61
CA ASN A 80 12.26 31.76 5.45
C ASN A 80 11.90 30.40 4.80
N GLU A 81 10.86 29.74 5.28
CA GLU A 81 10.44 28.40 4.85
C GLU A 81 10.11 28.35 3.35
N ASP A 82 9.49 29.41 2.82
CA ASP A 82 9.22 29.55 1.38
C ASP A 82 10.51 29.64 0.54
N GLU A 83 11.55 30.29 1.07
CA GLU A 83 12.83 30.46 0.39
C GLU A 83 13.64 29.15 0.43
N LEU A 84 13.60 28.45 1.57
CA LEU A 84 14.14 27.10 1.71
C LEU A 84 13.49 26.13 0.73
N GLN A 85 12.16 26.12 0.65
CA GLN A 85 11.44 25.23 -0.24
C GLN A 85 11.71 25.54 -1.72
N LYS A 86 11.80 26.82 -2.09
CA LYS A 86 12.19 27.24 -3.44
C LYS A 86 13.58 26.72 -3.82
N LEU A 87 14.58 26.88 -2.95
CA LEU A 87 15.93 26.40 -3.20
C LEU A 87 15.99 24.87 -3.31
N ILE A 88 15.25 24.16 -2.46
CA ILE A 88 15.16 22.70 -2.52
C ILE A 88 14.51 22.22 -3.82
N ASN A 89 13.42 22.86 -4.25
CA ASN A 89 12.75 22.52 -5.51
C ASN A 89 13.65 22.77 -6.73
N GLN A 90 14.37 23.90 -6.75
CA GLN A 90 15.35 24.18 -7.81
C GLN A 90 16.48 23.14 -7.85
N LEU A 91 16.91 22.64 -6.68
CA LEU A 91 17.89 21.55 -6.61
C LEU A 91 17.34 20.24 -7.19
N LEU A 92 16.10 19.89 -6.85
CA LEU A 92 15.42 18.68 -7.32
C LEU A 92 15.13 18.72 -8.84
N GLU A 93 14.76 19.89 -9.36
CA GLU A 93 14.51 20.12 -10.79
C GLU A 93 15.79 20.37 -11.61
N GLN A 94 16.96 20.26 -10.98
CA GLN A 94 18.28 20.51 -11.60
C GLN A 94 18.46 21.93 -12.17
N SER A 95 17.73 22.91 -11.63
CA SER A 95 17.71 24.31 -12.09
C SER A 95 18.38 25.30 -11.13
N ILE A 96 18.95 24.81 -10.01
CA ILE A 96 19.61 25.66 -9.00
C ILE A 96 20.95 26.25 -9.47
N SER A 97 21.21 27.51 -9.10
CA SER A 97 22.50 28.18 -9.34
C SER A 97 23.56 27.77 -8.33
N ASP A 98 24.85 27.97 -8.64
CA ASP A 98 25.95 27.65 -7.71
C ASP A 98 25.92 28.52 -6.44
N GLU A 99 25.42 29.76 -6.54
CA GLU A 99 25.28 30.68 -5.41
C GLU A 99 24.15 30.22 -4.47
N ASP A 100 22.98 29.93 -5.04
CA ASP A 100 21.81 29.40 -4.34
C ASP A 100 22.07 28.04 -3.69
N PHE A 101 22.84 27.18 -4.37
CA PHE A 101 23.25 25.90 -3.82
C PHE A 101 24.15 26.04 -2.60
N ASN A 102 25.05 27.04 -2.59
CA ASN A 102 25.91 27.30 -1.43
C ASN A 102 25.11 27.88 -0.24
N ILE A 103 24.08 28.69 -0.51
CA ILE A 103 23.14 29.19 0.51
C ILE A 103 22.38 28.02 1.13
N LEU A 104 21.75 27.18 0.30
CA LEU A 104 21.02 25.99 0.76
C LEU A 104 21.94 25.05 1.55
N LYS A 105 23.16 24.81 1.07
CA LYS A 105 24.14 23.96 1.75
C LYS A 105 24.52 24.49 3.14
N LYS A 106 24.65 25.81 3.30
CA LYS A 106 24.95 26.44 4.59
C LYS A 106 23.77 26.28 5.55
N GLU A 107 22.55 26.46 5.06
CA GLU A 107 21.32 26.30 5.84
C GLU A 107 21.12 24.84 6.30
N LEU A 108 21.23 23.88 5.38
CA LEU A 108 21.15 22.45 5.70
C LEU A 108 22.29 21.98 6.63
N LYS A 109 23.43 22.68 6.67
CA LYS A 109 24.50 22.37 7.63
C LYS A 109 24.15 22.86 9.04
N ASN A 110 23.48 23.99 9.17
CA ASN A 110 23.27 24.65 10.45
C ASN A 110 21.91 24.31 11.10
N SER A 111 20.88 24.03 10.30
CA SER A 111 19.52 23.78 10.79
C SER A 111 19.10 22.32 10.68
N LYS A 112 18.70 21.72 11.81
CA LYS A 112 18.14 20.36 11.83
C LYS A 112 16.74 20.32 11.21
N ALA A 113 15.95 21.36 11.40
CA ALA A 113 14.61 21.47 10.81
C ALA A 113 14.70 21.55 9.28
N SER A 114 15.61 22.36 8.74
CA SER A 114 15.81 22.51 7.30
C SER A 114 16.29 21.21 6.63
N ARG A 115 17.13 20.43 7.33
CA ARG A 115 17.51 19.06 6.89
C ARG A 115 16.34 18.11 6.82
N GLN A 116 15.45 18.15 7.81
CA GLN A 116 14.29 17.28 7.87
C GLN A 116 13.31 17.61 6.74
N HIS A 117 13.05 18.90 6.52
CA HIS A 117 12.20 19.40 5.44
C HIS A 117 12.76 19.03 4.05
N TYR A 118 14.08 19.13 3.86
CA TYR A 118 14.75 18.66 2.64
C TYR A 118 14.56 17.16 2.38
N LEU A 119 14.72 16.33 3.40
CA LEU A 119 14.53 14.88 3.27
C LEU A 119 13.07 14.51 2.90
N GLU A 120 12.10 15.21 3.48
CA GLU A 120 10.67 15.01 3.18
C GLU A 120 10.33 15.42 1.73
N LEU A 121 10.90 16.51 1.22
CA LEU A 121 10.72 16.93 -0.17
C LEU A 121 11.43 15.99 -1.15
N CYS A 122 12.63 15.50 -0.83
CA CYS A 122 13.31 14.47 -1.63
C CYS A 122 12.50 13.17 -1.72
N GLN A 123 11.92 12.71 -0.60
CA GLN A 123 11.05 11.53 -0.59
C GLN A 123 9.80 11.75 -1.43
N THR A 124 9.18 12.93 -1.32
CA THR A 124 8.02 13.30 -2.15
C THR A 124 8.39 13.35 -3.63
N HIS A 125 9.54 13.94 -3.99
CA HIS A 125 10.01 14.03 -5.36
C HIS A 125 10.40 12.66 -5.94
N SER A 126 10.97 11.76 -5.15
CA SER A 126 11.28 10.38 -5.55
C SER A 126 10.01 9.58 -5.83
N VAL A 127 8.98 9.71 -4.99
CA VAL A 127 7.66 9.08 -5.22
C VAL A 127 6.95 9.71 -6.43
N LEU A 128 7.15 11.01 -6.67
CA LEU A 128 6.61 11.70 -7.84
C LEU A 128 7.37 11.34 -9.13
N SER A 129 8.69 11.15 -9.10
CA SER A 129 9.47 10.72 -10.28
C SER A 129 9.17 9.27 -10.65
N GLU A 130 8.96 8.41 -9.66
CA GLU A 130 8.46 7.03 -9.84
C GLU A 130 7.09 7.04 -10.54
N LYS A 131 6.18 7.95 -10.13
CA LYS A 131 4.89 8.16 -10.80
C LYS A 131 5.00 8.86 -12.17
N TYR A 132 5.94 9.77 -12.36
CA TYR A 132 6.15 10.48 -13.63
C TYR A 132 6.73 9.54 -14.70
N ASN A 133 7.63 8.63 -14.31
CA ASN A 133 8.10 7.56 -15.19
C ASN A 133 6.98 6.59 -15.57
N ALA A 134 6.03 6.31 -14.66
CA ALA A 134 4.81 5.56 -14.96
C ALA A 134 3.85 6.30 -15.93
N LEU A 135 3.91 7.63 -16.01
CA LEU A 135 3.12 8.45 -16.94
C LEU A 135 3.75 8.57 -18.35
N ILE A 136 5.05 8.31 -18.51
CA ILE A 136 5.74 8.41 -19.82
C ILE A 136 5.49 7.19 -20.73
N PHE A 137 5.00 6.07 -20.18
CA PHE A 137 4.65 4.88 -20.98
C PHE A 137 3.30 4.96 -21.72
N GLU A 138 2.53 6.03 -21.56
CA GLU A 138 1.41 6.35 -22.46
C GLU A 138 1.85 7.38 -23.51
N ARG A 139 2.64 6.96 -24.51
CA ARG A 139 2.72 7.69 -25.79
C ARG A 139 1.74 7.09 -26.79
N PRO A 140 0.74 7.85 -27.28
CA PRO A 140 0.09 7.56 -28.55
C PRO A 140 1.14 7.63 -29.67
N ALA A 141 0.97 6.76 -30.66
CA ALA A 141 1.81 6.71 -31.85
C ALA A 141 2.05 8.10 -32.46
N VAL A 142 3.30 8.34 -32.82
CA VAL A 142 3.75 9.51 -33.58
C VAL A 142 2.95 9.60 -34.89
N HIS A 143 1.99 10.52 -34.96
CA HIS A 143 1.43 10.97 -36.22
C HIS A 143 2.14 12.27 -36.62
N ASN A 144 3.01 12.14 -37.62
CA ASN A 144 3.65 13.27 -38.30
C ASN A 144 2.58 14.23 -38.83
N LYS A 145 2.46 15.42 -38.22
CA LYS A 145 1.84 16.57 -38.87
C LYS A 145 2.93 17.54 -39.30
N ARG A 146 3.19 17.51 -40.61
CA ARG A 146 3.77 18.64 -41.33
C ARG A 146 2.84 19.86 -41.20
N ASN A 147 3.47 21.00 -40.96
CA ASN A 147 3.05 22.38 -41.16
C ASN A 147 1.62 22.63 -41.65
N GLU A 148 0.89 23.49 -40.94
CA GLU A 148 0.36 24.73 -41.54
C GLU A 148 -0.11 25.72 -40.46
N LYS A 149 0.07 27.00 -40.78
CA LYS A 149 -0.05 28.18 -39.91
C LYS A 149 -1.51 28.61 -39.74
N GLN A 150 -1.73 29.29 -38.60
CA GLN A 150 -2.62 30.44 -38.34
C GLN A 150 -3.87 30.64 -39.21
N GLU A 151 -5.03 30.76 -38.57
CA GLU A 151 -5.73 32.05 -38.51
C GLU A 151 -6.86 32.07 -37.47
N GLU A 152 -7.08 33.27 -36.93
CA GLU A 152 -7.85 33.61 -35.74
C GLU A 152 -9.36 33.75 -36.01
N ASN A 153 -10.13 33.58 -34.93
CA ASN A 153 -11.35 34.30 -34.53
C ASN A 153 -12.33 34.81 -35.61
N HIS A 154 -13.62 34.46 -35.46
CA HIS A 154 -14.65 35.41 -35.06
C HIS A 154 -15.95 34.72 -34.59
N LYS A 155 -16.46 35.16 -33.43
CA LYS A 155 -17.79 34.83 -32.88
C LYS A 155 -18.84 35.75 -33.50
N VAL A 156 -20.02 35.24 -33.89
CA VAL A 156 -21.30 35.97 -33.79
C VAL A 156 -22.46 35.01 -33.48
N ARG A 157 -23.39 35.51 -32.66
CA ARG A 157 -24.55 34.89 -31.98
C ARG A 157 -25.81 34.70 -32.88
N ILE A 158 -26.51 33.58 -32.62
CA ILE A 158 -27.94 33.36 -32.26
C ILE A 158 -29.02 34.30 -32.84
N ILE A 159 -30.09 33.75 -33.47
CA ILE A 159 -31.54 33.90 -33.13
C ILE A 159 -32.37 32.67 -33.66
N PRO A 160 -33.45 32.21 -32.97
CA PRO A 160 -34.20 30.96 -33.24
C PRO A 160 -35.68 31.14 -33.74
N PHE A 161 -36.42 30.02 -33.81
CA PHE A 161 -37.90 29.79 -33.95
C PHE A 161 -38.51 29.73 -35.38
N ALA A 162 -38.87 28.52 -35.86
CA ALA A 162 -40.22 27.88 -35.92
C ALA A 162 -40.92 28.13 -37.28
N ALA A 163 -41.63 27.23 -37.97
CA ALA A 163 -42.39 26.02 -37.61
C ALA A 163 -42.67 25.12 -38.86
N MET A 164 -43.17 23.90 -38.59
CA MET A 164 -43.99 22.97 -39.42
C MET A 164 -43.34 22.34 -40.67
N ILE A 165 -43.03 21.03 -40.67
CA ILE A 165 -43.95 19.87 -40.83
C ILE A 165 -44.82 19.98 -42.09
N THR A 166 -44.28 19.50 -43.22
CA THR A 166 -44.98 18.67 -44.23
C THR A 166 -43.97 18.24 -45.31
N SER A 167 -43.14 17.22 -45.08
CA SER A 167 -42.48 16.44 -46.17
C SER A 167 -41.61 15.30 -45.60
N LEU A 168 -42.20 14.30 -44.95
CA LEU A 168 -41.44 13.11 -44.51
C LEU A 168 -42.14 11.78 -44.78
N ALA A 169 -43.25 11.79 -45.52
CA ALA A 169 -43.95 10.57 -45.94
C ALA A 169 -43.63 10.13 -47.37
N ALA A 170 -42.96 10.95 -48.18
CA ALA A 170 -42.70 10.65 -49.60
C ALA A 170 -41.30 10.09 -49.89
N LEU A 171 -40.36 10.14 -48.93
CA LEU A 171 -38.97 9.69 -49.14
C LEU A 171 -38.71 8.25 -48.67
N PHE A 172 -39.61 7.66 -47.88
CA PHE A 172 -39.44 6.30 -47.35
C PHE A 172 -39.88 5.18 -48.31
N ILE A 173 -40.62 5.50 -49.39
CA ILE A 173 -41.13 4.51 -50.33
C ILE A 173 -40.22 4.36 -51.58
N ALA A 174 -39.35 5.34 -51.86
CA ALA A 174 -38.47 5.31 -53.02
C ALA A 174 -37.12 4.59 -52.79
N VAL A 175 -36.70 4.37 -51.53
CA VAL A 175 -35.44 3.66 -51.20
C VAL A 175 -35.67 2.15 -51.00
N PHE A 176 -36.91 1.71 -50.84
CA PHE A 176 -37.22 0.31 -50.53
C PHE A 176 -37.32 -0.62 -51.75
N ILE A 177 -37.27 -0.10 -52.99
CA ILE A 177 -37.54 -0.92 -54.20
C ILE A 177 -36.33 -1.07 -55.15
N ILE A 178 -35.19 -0.39 -54.94
CA ILE A 178 -34.02 -0.48 -55.85
C ILE A 178 -32.70 -0.75 -55.09
N GLY A 179 -32.75 -1.61 -54.07
CA GLY A 179 -31.56 -2.06 -53.32
C GLY A 179 -31.33 -3.58 -53.29
N ASN A 180 -32.25 -4.38 -53.83
CA ASN A 180 -32.10 -5.84 -53.89
C ASN A 180 -31.26 -6.25 -55.12
N LYS A 181 -29.94 -6.07 -55.01
CA LYS A 181 -28.96 -6.90 -55.72
C LYS A 181 -28.02 -7.50 -54.69
N GLN A 182 -28.19 -8.81 -54.51
CA GLN A 182 -27.40 -9.66 -53.64
C GLN A 182 -25.90 -9.47 -53.92
N GLN A 183 -25.19 -8.86 -52.97
CA GLN A 183 -23.75 -9.05 -52.85
C GLN A 183 -23.53 -10.44 -52.21
N PRO A 184 -22.61 -11.26 -52.73
CA PRO A 184 -22.25 -12.49 -52.02
C PRO A 184 -21.67 -12.10 -50.67
N LEU A 185 -22.21 -12.68 -49.59
CA LEU A 185 -21.62 -12.57 -48.26
C LEU A 185 -20.17 -13.03 -48.34
N SER A 186 -19.23 -12.08 -48.27
CA SER A 186 -17.90 -12.38 -47.79
C SER A 186 -18.05 -12.73 -46.31
N VAL A 187 -18.23 -14.02 -46.04
CA VAL A 187 -17.98 -14.59 -44.72
C VAL A 187 -16.50 -14.30 -44.46
N GLN A 188 -16.22 -13.19 -43.78
CA GLN A 188 -14.98 -13.10 -43.03
C GLN A 188 -14.98 -14.35 -42.15
N PRO A 189 -13.91 -15.15 -42.13
CA PRO A 189 -13.83 -16.20 -41.13
C PRO A 189 -14.02 -15.47 -39.81
N GLU A 190 -15.15 -15.75 -39.15
CA GLU A 190 -15.29 -15.52 -37.73
C GLU A 190 -13.99 -16.06 -37.16
N LEU A 191 -13.14 -15.17 -36.67
CA LEU A 191 -11.92 -15.56 -36.00
C LEU A 191 -12.48 -16.42 -34.87
N VAL A 192 -12.44 -17.73 -35.05
CA VAL A 192 -12.74 -18.68 -33.99
C VAL A 192 -11.77 -18.25 -32.93
N SER A 193 -12.24 -17.49 -31.94
CA SER A 193 -11.47 -17.22 -30.75
C SER A 193 -11.15 -18.62 -30.28
N GLU A 194 -9.89 -19.05 -30.42
CA GLU A 194 -9.47 -20.33 -29.92
C GLU A 194 -9.94 -20.31 -28.46
N THR A 195 -10.96 -21.11 -28.15
CA THR A 195 -11.42 -21.25 -26.79
C THR A 195 -10.16 -21.58 -26.00
N PRO A 196 -9.69 -20.71 -25.10
CA PRO A 196 -8.40 -20.87 -24.47
C PRO A 196 -8.38 -22.25 -23.86
N PHE A 197 -7.33 -23.02 -24.20
CA PHE A 197 -7.11 -24.40 -23.84
C PHE A 197 -7.82 -24.76 -22.53
N ARG A 198 -8.92 -25.50 -22.60
CA ARG A 198 -9.62 -26.02 -21.42
C ARG A 198 -9.23 -27.46 -21.28
N GLY A 199 -8.12 -27.68 -20.58
CA GLY A 199 -7.70 -29.01 -20.18
C GLY A 199 -8.57 -29.55 -19.04
N GLU A 200 -8.05 -30.58 -18.38
CA GLU A 200 -8.68 -31.15 -17.19
C GLU A 200 -8.86 -30.12 -16.08
N VAL A 201 -9.91 -30.30 -15.29
CA VAL A 201 -10.21 -29.47 -14.12
C VAL A 201 -9.37 -29.95 -12.94
N ILE A 202 -8.53 -29.08 -12.40
CA ILE A 202 -7.52 -29.46 -11.40
C ILE A 202 -7.50 -28.59 -10.15
N ALA A 203 -8.11 -27.41 -10.19
CA ALA A 203 -8.18 -26.54 -9.03
C ALA A 203 -9.62 -26.08 -8.77
N LYS A 204 -9.93 -25.84 -7.50
CA LYS A 204 -11.19 -25.27 -7.03
C LYS A 204 -10.93 -23.90 -6.43
N VAL A 205 -11.78 -22.94 -6.74
CA VAL A 205 -11.73 -21.60 -6.16
C VAL A 205 -12.38 -21.66 -4.78
N ASN A 206 -11.60 -21.41 -3.74
CA ASN A 206 -12.10 -21.34 -2.37
C ASN A 206 -12.66 -19.95 -2.06
N LYS A 207 -11.92 -18.92 -2.47
CA LYS A 207 -12.31 -17.51 -2.31
C LYS A 207 -11.88 -16.70 -3.51
N ALA A 208 -12.68 -15.70 -3.82
CA ALA A 208 -12.37 -14.66 -4.79
C ALA A 208 -12.86 -13.36 -4.17
N ILE A 209 -11.92 -12.44 -3.88
CA ILE A 209 -12.22 -11.14 -3.27
C ILE A 209 -11.97 -10.06 -4.30
N ALA A 210 -13.04 -9.37 -4.72
CA ALA A 210 -13.02 -8.27 -5.70
C ALA A 210 -12.23 -8.60 -6.98
N THR A 211 -12.33 -9.84 -7.47
CA THR A 211 -11.50 -10.34 -8.56
C THR A 211 -11.97 -9.88 -9.93
N GLU A 212 -11.03 -9.49 -10.77
CA GLU A 212 -11.26 -9.16 -12.18
C GLU A 212 -10.22 -9.88 -13.04
N PHE A 213 -10.69 -10.61 -14.06
CA PHE A 213 -9.84 -11.43 -14.93
C PHE A 213 -9.95 -10.98 -16.39
N GLU A 214 -8.83 -11.10 -17.11
CA GLU A 214 -8.78 -11.08 -18.57
C GLU A 214 -8.49 -12.52 -19.04
N TYR A 215 -9.35 -13.07 -19.91
CA TYR A 215 -9.29 -14.49 -20.31
C TYR A 215 -9.36 -14.63 -21.83
N GLY A 216 -8.33 -15.21 -22.46
CA GLY A 216 -8.36 -15.65 -23.87
C GLY A 216 -8.86 -14.63 -24.89
N GLY A 217 -8.66 -13.32 -24.67
CA GLY A 217 -9.11 -12.27 -25.58
C GLY A 217 -10.60 -11.88 -25.48
N LEU A 218 -11.33 -12.36 -24.47
CA LEU A 218 -12.69 -11.90 -24.15
C LEU A 218 -12.75 -11.32 -22.72
N ASP A 219 -13.22 -10.07 -22.64
CA ASP A 219 -13.32 -9.27 -21.43
C ASP A 219 -14.28 -9.86 -20.38
N GLY A 220 -13.83 -9.98 -19.13
CA GLY A 220 -14.69 -9.74 -17.96
C GLY A 220 -15.46 -10.91 -17.34
N GLN A 221 -15.08 -12.18 -17.52
CA GLN A 221 -15.70 -13.26 -16.72
C GLN A 221 -15.17 -13.23 -15.27
N THR A 222 -16.07 -13.03 -14.31
CA THR A 222 -15.77 -13.13 -12.88
C THR A 222 -15.75 -14.61 -12.46
N ILE A 223 -14.61 -15.09 -11.97
CA ILE A 223 -14.51 -16.40 -11.31
C ILE A 223 -15.18 -16.29 -9.93
N LYS A 224 -16.13 -17.19 -9.64
CA LYS A 224 -16.85 -17.21 -8.36
C LYS A 224 -16.30 -18.28 -7.42
N PRO A 225 -16.39 -18.10 -6.10
CA PRO A 225 -16.11 -19.17 -5.15
C PRO A 225 -16.93 -20.43 -5.45
N GLY A 226 -16.28 -21.58 -5.28
CA GLY A 226 -16.80 -22.88 -5.67
C GLY A 226 -16.67 -23.22 -7.15
N SER A 227 -16.30 -22.27 -8.02
CA SER A 227 -15.97 -22.58 -9.41
C SER A 227 -14.70 -23.41 -9.49
N TRP A 228 -14.63 -24.24 -10.52
CA TRP A 228 -13.46 -25.05 -10.80
C TRP A 228 -12.65 -24.41 -11.93
N LEU A 229 -11.33 -24.44 -11.81
CA LEU A 229 -10.39 -23.92 -12.78
C LEU A 229 -9.81 -25.08 -13.60
N PRO A 230 -10.00 -25.07 -14.93
CA PRO A 230 -9.26 -25.95 -15.82
C PRO A 230 -7.79 -25.55 -15.91
N ILE A 231 -6.97 -26.47 -16.42
CA ILE A 231 -5.64 -26.14 -16.93
C ILE A 231 -5.76 -25.00 -17.95
N GLY A 232 -4.94 -23.96 -17.81
CA GLY A 232 -4.98 -22.79 -18.67
C GLY A 232 -4.26 -21.57 -18.09
N SER A 233 -4.13 -20.52 -18.91
CA SER A 233 -3.52 -19.25 -18.54
C SER A 233 -4.57 -18.24 -18.06
N TYR A 234 -4.23 -17.51 -17.00
CA TYR A 234 -5.08 -16.59 -16.29
C TYR A 234 -4.35 -15.27 -16.06
N ASN A 235 -5.07 -14.15 -16.26
CA ASN A 235 -4.57 -12.82 -15.95
C ASN A 235 -5.48 -12.17 -14.91
N LEU A 236 -5.06 -12.21 -13.64
CA LEU A 236 -5.76 -11.56 -12.54
C LEU A 236 -5.38 -10.09 -12.51
N LYS A 237 -6.27 -9.21 -12.98
CA LYS A 237 -6.05 -7.76 -13.04
C LYS A 237 -6.28 -7.08 -11.69
N ARG A 238 -7.28 -7.54 -10.94
CA ARG A 238 -7.67 -6.98 -9.64
C ARG A 238 -8.10 -8.05 -8.66
N GLY A 239 -8.03 -7.74 -7.38
CA GLY A 239 -8.51 -8.60 -6.29
C GLY A 239 -7.51 -9.63 -5.78
N ILE A 240 -8.03 -10.60 -5.04
CA ILE A 240 -7.27 -11.72 -4.48
C ILE A 240 -8.03 -13.00 -4.78
N LEU A 241 -7.32 -14.01 -5.27
CA LEU A 241 -7.87 -15.33 -5.56
C LEU A 241 -7.23 -16.37 -4.65
N GLU A 242 -8.03 -17.23 -4.02
CA GLU A 242 -7.57 -18.42 -3.32
C GLU A 242 -8.09 -19.67 -4.04
N ILE A 243 -7.17 -20.54 -4.43
CA ILE A 243 -7.46 -21.81 -5.09
C ILE A 243 -6.90 -22.98 -4.29
N SER A 244 -7.58 -24.12 -4.35
CA SER A 244 -7.08 -25.39 -3.84
C SER A 244 -6.99 -26.42 -4.96
N TYR A 245 -5.87 -27.12 -5.01
CA TYR A 245 -5.62 -28.25 -5.90
C TYR A 245 -6.14 -29.56 -5.31
N ASN A 246 -6.25 -30.61 -6.12
CA ASN A 246 -6.79 -31.90 -5.68
C ASN A 246 -5.91 -32.59 -4.62
N ASN A 247 -4.61 -32.28 -4.60
CA ASN A 247 -3.65 -32.77 -3.61
C ASN A 247 -3.67 -32.02 -2.27
N GLY A 248 -4.55 -31.02 -2.13
CA GLY A 248 -4.71 -30.21 -0.92
C GLY A 248 -3.84 -28.95 -0.85
N VAL A 249 -2.99 -28.69 -1.84
CA VAL A 249 -2.23 -27.42 -1.92
C VAL A 249 -3.21 -26.26 -2.03
N ALA A 250 -2.99 -25.21 -1.24
CA ALA A 250 -3.72 -23.95 -1.35
C ALA A 250 -2.80 -22.84 -1.84
N ALA A 251 -3.20 -22.13 -2.89
CA ALA A 251 -2.48 -20.99 -3.44
C ALA A 251 -3.33 -19.71 -3.35
N ILE A 252 -2.74 -18.64 -2.83
CA ILE A 252 -3.33 -17.31 -2.75
C ILE A 252 -2.58 -16.39 -3.71
N ILE A 253 -3.31 -15.78 -4.63
CA ILE A 253 -2.79 -14.99 -5.74
C ILE A 253 -3.30 -13.56 -5.60
N GLU A 254 -2.40 -12.58 -5.48
CA GLU A 254 -2.73 -11.15 -5.33
C GLU A 254 -2.55 -10.43 -6.67
N ALA A 255 -3.54 -9.67 -7.11
CA ALA A 255 -3.43 -8.91 -8.35
C ALA A 255 -2.43 -7.74 -8.24
N PRO A 256 -1.80 -7.33 -9.36
CA PRO A 256 -1.86 -7.97 -10.68
C PRO A 256 -0.99 -9.23 -10.72
N THR A 257 -1.50 -10.33 -11.29
CA THR A 257 -0.72 -11.56 -11.50
C THR A 257 -1.11 -12.25 -12.80
N ARG A 258 -0.11 -12.63 -13.60
CA ARG A 258 -0.24 -13.54 -14.75
C ARG A 258 0.27 -14.92 -14.38
N PHE A 259 -0.59 -15.93 -14.47
CA PHE A 259 -0.24 -17.29 -14.07
C PHE A 259 -0.91 -18.33 -14.97
N THR A 260 -0.31 -19.52 -15.08
CA THR A 260 -0.87 -20.68 -15.76
C THR A 260 -1.00 -21.81 -14.76
N VAL A 261 -2.21 -22.37 -14.66
CA VAL A 261 -2.46 -23.59 -13.89
C VAL A 261 -2.17 -24.75 -14.83
N GLU A 262 -1.11 -25.53 -14.56
CA GLU A 262 -0.61 -26.56 -15.49
C GLU A 262 -0.93 -27.99 -15.02
N SER A 263 -0.78 -28.27 -13.72
CA SER A 263 -1.13 -29.56 -13.11
C SER A 263 -1.42 -29.41 -11.61
N ASP A 264 -1.84 -30.48 -10.94
CA ASP A 264 -1.99 -30.51 -9.47
C ASP A 264 -0.67 -30.20 -8.73
N MET A 265 0.47 -30.31 -9.41
CA MET A 265 1.81 -30.12 -8.84
C MET A 265 2.54 -28.88 -9.40
N LEU A 266 1.93 -28.13 -10.31
CA LEU A 266 2.62 -27.08 -11.05
C LEU A 266 1.73 -25.86 -11.34
N ILE A 267 2.20 -24.71 -10.90
CA ILE A 267 1.69 -23.40 -11.30
C ILE A 267 2.82 -22.57 -11.89
N ASN A 268 2.60 -22.01 -13.08
CA ASN A 268 3.52 -21.08 -13.70
C ASN A 268 3.12 -19.65 -13.31
N CYS A 269 4.01 -18.87 -12.73
CA CYS A 269 3.81 -17.47 -12.37
C CYS A 269 4.74 -16.61 -13.24
N GLN A 270 4.17 -15.90 -14.23
CA GLN A 270 4.93 -15.08 -15.17
C GLN A 270 5.26 -13.70 -14.60
N SER A 271 4.33 -13.13 -13.85
CA SER A 271 4.51 -11.87 -13.12
C SER A 271 3.48 -11.77 -12.00
N GLY A 272 3.80 -11.07 -10.91
CA GLY A 272 2.90 -10.82 -9.79
C GLY A 272 3.29 -11.52 -8.49
N ARG A 273 2.31 -11.87 -7.66
CA ARG A 273 2.51 -12.35 -6.29
C ARG A 273 1.66 -13.56 -5.98
N LEU A 274 2.30 -14.56 -5.40
CA LEU A 274 1.67 -15.82 -5.02
C LEU A 274 2.17 -16.28 -3.64
N SER A 275 1.27 -16.79 -2.82
CA SER A 275 1.59 -17.53 -1.60
C SER A 275 1.06 -18.95 -1.72
N ALA A 276 1.85 -19.95 -1.33
CA ALA A 276 1.45 -21.34 -1.32
C ALA A 276 1.54 -21.91 0.10
N ASN A 277 0.53 -22.69 0.47
CA ASN A 277 0.52 -23.54 1.65
C ASN A 277 0.41 -24.99 1.18
N VAL A 278 1.49 -25.74 1.37
CA VAL A 278 1.61 -27.09 0.83
C VAL A 278 1.56 -28.11 1.97
N PRO A 279 0.51 -28.94 2.05
CA PRO A 279 0.47 -30.04 3.00
C PRO A 279 1.43 -31.16 2.58
N GLU A 280 1.66 -32.12 3.47
CA GLU A 280 2.48 -33.32 3.21
C GLU A 280 2.11 -34.06 1.91
N SER A 281 0.82 -34.12 1.56
CA SER A 281 0.32 -34.74 0.34
C SER A 281 0.67 -33.99 -0.96
N GLY A 282 1.04 -32.72 -0.85
CA GLY A 282 1.39 -31.85 -1.97
C GLY A 282 2.90 -31.62 -2.11
N LYS A 283 3.75 -32.30 -1.33
CA LYS A 283 5.21 -32.16 -1.40
C LYS A 283 5.73 -32.33 -2.83
N GLY A 284 6.57 -31.41 -3.26
CA GLY A 284 7.04 -31.29 -4.65
C GLY A 284 6.22 -30.32 -5.50
N PHE A 285 5.19 -29.67 -4.92
CA PHE A 285 4.46 -28.61 -5.62
C PHE A 285 5.44 -27.51 -6.07
N THR A 286 5.38 -27.14 -7.33
CA THR A 286 6.36 -26.25 -7.94
C THR A 286 5.69 -24.98 -8.44
N VAL A 287 6.25 -23.84 -8.06
CA VAL A 287 5.97 -22.55 -8.70
C VAL A 287 7.06 -22.31 -9.74
N GLU A 288 6.71 -22.49 -11.01
CA GLU A 288 7.59 -22.17 -12.12
C GLU A 288 7.55 -20.68 -12.39
N THR A 289 8.71 -20.06 -12.58
CA THR A 289 8.84 -18.63 -12.88
C THR A 289 9.69 -18.44 -14.13
N PRO A 290 9.81 -17.22 -14.69
CA PRO A 290 10.59 -16.97 -15.89
C PRO A 290 12.00 -17.59 -15.90
N CYS A 291 12.74 -17.58 -14.78
CA CYS A 291 14.12 -18.08 -14.75
C CYS A 291 14.42 -19.07 -13.61
N ALA A 292 13.43 -19.44 -12.81
CA ALA A 292 13.62 -20.34 -11.67
C ALA A 292 12.38 -21.21 -11.37
N SER A 293 12.61 -22.42 -10.88
CA SER A 293 11.62 -23.34 -10.35
C SER A 293 11.70 -23.33 -8.83
N ILE A 294 10.61 -22.98 -8.15
CA ILE A 294 10.52 -22.95 -6.70
C ILE A 294 9.76 -24.19 -6.24
N ILE A 295 10.50 -25.19 -5.75
CA ILE A 295 10.02 -26.53 -5.46
C ILE A 295 9.82 -26.69 -3.96
N ASP A 296 8.58 -26.97 -3.59
CA ASP A 296 8.15 -27.21 -2.23
C ASP A 296 8.64 -28.56 -1.68
N LEU A 297 9.06 -28.59 -0.41
CA LEU A 297 9.40 -29.82 0.33
C LEU A 297 8.53 -30.03 1.59
N GLY A 298 7.34 -29.42 1.65
CA GLY A 298 6.34 -29.49 2.72
C GLY A 298 6.20 -28.18 3.48
N THR A 299 5.80 -27.10 2.80
CA THR A 299 6.18 -25.74 3.22
C THR A 299 5.08 -24.69 3.03
N GLU A 300 5.15 -23.63 3.82
CA GLU A 300 4.45 -22.36 3.56
C GLU A 300 5.46 -21.33 2.99
N PHE A 301 5.27 -20.89 1.75
CA PHE A 301 6.17 -19.97 1.06
C PHE A 301 5.43 -18.96 0.19
N SER A 302 6.12 -17.89 -0.21
CA SER A 302 5.60 -16.90 -1.16
C SER A 302 6.63 -16.55 -2.22
N VAL A 303 6.15 -16.23 -3.41
CA VAL A 303 6.93 -15.85 -4.58
C VAL A 303 6.47 -14.48 -5.09
N ILE A 304 7.43 -13.62 -5.43
CA ILE A 304 7.20 -12.40 -6.21
C ILE A 304 7.95 -12.58 -7.51
N VAL A 305 7.30 -12.22 -8.62
CA VAL A 305 7.92 -12.13 -9.92
C VAL A 305 7.69 -10.72 -10.44
N GLU A 306 8.74 -9.91 -10.42
CA GLU A 306 8.77 -8.61 -11.09
C GLU A 306 9.34 -8.82 -12.49
N GLU A 307 8.53 -8.50 -13.49
CA GLU A 307 8.80 -8.84 -14.89
C GLU A 307 10.08 -8.15 -15.36
N ASP A 308 11.01 -8.94 -15.90
CA ASP A 308 12.31 -8.50 -16.41
C ASP A 308 13.20 -7.76 -15.40
N GLU A 309 12.90 -7.91 -14.10
CA GLU A 309 13.72 -7.34 -13.03
C GLU A 309 14.22 -8.43 -12.07
N TYR A 310 13.31 -9.07 -11.32
CA TYR A 310 13.71 -10.03 -10.29
C TYR A 310 12.60 -11.00 -9.88
N ILE A 311 13.02 -12.14 -9.35
CA ILE A 311 12.18 -13.08 -8.62
C ILE A 311 12.63 -13.11 -7.16
N GLU A 312 11.68 -13.16 -6.24
CA GLU A 312 11.95 -13.42 -4.83
C GLU A 312 11.19 -14.64 -4.33
N ALA A 313 11.89 -15.54 -3.64
CA ALA A 313 11.30 -16.63 -2.89
C ALA A 313 11.45 -16.37 -1.38
N HIS A 314 10.35 -16.48 -0.63
CA HIS A 314 10.28 -16.24 0.82
C HIS A 314 9.71 -17.47 1.53
N VAL A 315 10.48 -18.08 2.44
CA VAL A 315 10.08 -19.30 3.14
C VAL A 315 9.68 -18.99 4.58
N TYR A 316 8.46 -19.38 4.97
CA TYR A 316 7.94 -19.12 6.31
C TYR A 316 7.99 -20.36 7.21
N LYS A 317 7.72 -21.56 6.67
CA LYS A 317 7.75 -22.83 7.41
C LYS A 317 8.26 -23.91 6.50
N GLY A 318 9.04 -24.87 6.97
CA GLY A 318 9.55 -25.93 6.11
C GLY A 318 10.77 -25.48 5.28
N GLN A 319 10.97 -26.16 4.16
CA GLN A 319 12.08 -25.94 3.24
C GLN A 319 11.58 -25.82 1.79
N VAL A 320 12.27 -25.01 1.01
CA VAL A 320 12.04 -24.85 -0.44
C VAL A 320 13.36 -25.02 -1.16
N ARG A 321 13.36 -25.76 -2.26
CA ARG A 321 14.48 -25.74 -3.20
C ARG A 321 14.18 -24.76 -4.31
N VAL A 322 15.09 -23.82 -4.56
CA VAL A 322 15.03 -22.93 -5.71
C VAL A 322 16.05 -23.42 -6.72
N GLU A 323 15.59 -23.85 -7.89
CA GLU A 323 16.42 -24.28 -9.02
C GLU A 323 16.37 -23.20 -10.09
N TRP A 324 17.50 -22.85 -10.70
CA TRP A 324 17.56 -21.90 -11.82
C TRP A 324 18.59 -22.36 -12.83
N THR A 325 18.38 -21.98 -14.09
CA THR A 325 19.31 -22.31 -15.17
C THR A 325 20.11 -21.07 -15.55
N ASN A 326 21.44 -21.22 -15.70
CA ASN A 326 22.31 -20.17 -16.22
C ASN A 326 23.19 -20.75 -17.33
N GLN A 327 23.05 -20.24 -18.56
CA GLN A 327 23.82 -20.68 -19.75
C GLN A 327 23.80 -22.21 -19.99
N GLY A 328 22.72 -22.89 -19.62
CA GLY A 328 22.56 -24.34 -19.77
C GLY A 328 22.96 -25.17 -18.56
N ASP A 329 23.63 -24.58 -17.56
CA ASP A 329 23.92 -25.23 -16.29
C ASP A 329 22.78 -24.99 -15.29
N ILE A 330 22.28 -26.07 -14.69
CA ILE A 330 21.27 -26.01 -13.63
C ILE A 330 21.99 -25.85 -12.30
N SER A 331 21.60 -24.83 -11.54
CA SER A 331 22.04 -24.59 -10.18
C SER A 331 20.84 -24.61 -9.25
N ASP A 332 21.05 -24.97 -7.98
CA ASP A 332 20.00 -24.97 -6.98
C ASP A 332 20.45 -24.40 -5.64
N LYS A 333 19.47 -24.05 -4.81
CA LYS A 333 19.68 -23.66 -3.43
C LYS A 333 18.50 -24.08 -2.56
N LEU A 334 18.82 -24.71 -1.44
CA LEU A 334 17.85 -24.97 -0.38
C LEU A 334 17.66 -23.72 0.51
N LEU A 335 16.42 -23.36 0.78
CA LEU A 335 16.01 -22.27 1.64
C LEU A 335 15.19 -22.82 2.81
N ASP A 336 15.69 -22.63 4.03
CA ASP A 336 14.95 -22.96 5.25
C ASP A 336 13.98 -21.85 5.67
N ALA A 337 13.01 -22.20 6.52
CA ALA A 337 12.13 -21.26 7.20
C ALA A 337 12.89 -20.05 7.77
N GLY A 338 12.39 -18.86 7.47
CA GLY A 338 13.00 -17.61 7.89
C GLY A 338 13.92 -16.98 6.85
N ASN A 339 14.29 -17.70 5.80
CA ASN A 339 15.17 -17.22 4.74
C ASN A 339 14.40 -16.80 3.48
N ALA A 340 15.07 -15.93 2.72
CA ALA A 340 14.61 -15.51 1.41
C ALA A 340 15.77 -15.36 0.43
N LEU A 341 15.44 -15.42 -0.86
CA LEU A 341 16.37 -15.35 -1.97
C LEU A 341 15.80 -14.41 -3.03
N ARG A 342 16.63 -13.52 -3.59
CA ARG A 342 16.30 -12.77 -4.80
C ARG A 342 17.21 -13.22 -5.95
N ILE A 343 16.61 -13.46 -7.10
CA ILE A 343 17.28 -13.72 -8.36
C ILE A 343 16.99 -12.53 -9.28
N ILE A 344 18.02 -11.80 -9.69
CA ILE A 344 17.92 -10.75 -10.70
C ILE A 344 18.21 -11.39 -12.04
N TYR A 345 17.35 -11.15 -13.02
CA TYR A 345 17.45 -11.77 -14.33
C TYR A 345 17.14 -10.75 -15.42
N GLN A 346 17.71 -10.98 -16.59
CA GLN A 346 17.37 -10.24 -17.80
C GLN A 346 16.90 -11.19 -18.89
N GLN A 347 16.05 -10.67 -19.76
CA GLN A 347 15.57 -11.34 -20.94
C GLN A 347 16.25 -10.72 -22.17
N SER A 348 17.00 -11.52 -22.93
CA SER A 348 17.62 -11.11 -24.20
C SER A 348 17.52 -12.23 -25.23
N ASP A 349 17.02 -11.91 -26.44
CA ASP A 349 16.94 -12.80 -27.60
C ASP A 349 16.49 -14.24 -27.29
N ASN A 350 15.28 -14.39 -26.72
CA ASN A 350 14.68 -15.68 -26.32
C ASN A 350 15.44 -16.50 -25.28
N SER A 351 16.49 -15.93 -24.66
CA SER A 351 17.19 -16.52 -23.53
C SER A 351 16.97 -15.67 -22.28
N LYS A 352 16.71 -16.34 -21.15
CA LYS A 352 16.67 -15.72 -19.84
C LYS A 352 17.93 -16.13 -19.12
N PHE A 353 18.71 -15.16 -18.65
CA PHE A 353 19.92 -15.43 -17.89
C PHE A 353 19.84 -14.77 -16.52
N VAL A 354 20.35 -15.49 -15.53
CA VAL A 354 20.47 -15.00 -14.16
C VAL A 354 21.70 -14.12 -14.08
N GLU A 355 21.51 -12.84 -13.75
CA GLU A 355 22.61 -11.89 -13.61
C GLU A 355 23.28 -12.03 -12.25
N THR A 356 22.46 -12.05 -11.20
CA THR A 356 22.96 -12.13 -9.83
C THR A 356 21.92 -12.72 -8.89
N ILE A 357 22.41 -13.24 -7.77
CA ILE A 357 21.60 -13.88 -6.74
C ILE A 357 21.96 -13.25 -5.41
N ALA A 358 21.00 -12.52 -4.84
CA ALA A 358 21.12 -12.01 -3.49
C ALA A 358 20.46 -13.00 -2.53
N ALA A 359 21.30 -13.81 -1.87
CA ALA A 359 20.86 -14.68 -0.79
C ALA A 359 20.83 -13.93 0.54
N GLY A 360 19.85 -14.23 1.40
CA GLY A 360 19.75 -13.64 2.73
C GLY A 360 19.16 -12.23 2.74
N ILE A 361 18.30 -11.92 1.76
CA ILE A 361 17.43 -10.73 1.84
C ILE A 361 16.48 -10.87 3.04
N ASP A 362 15.99 -9.74 3.55
CA ASP A 362 15.03 -9.76 4.65
C ASP A 362 13.72 -10.45 4.25
N LEU A 363 13.28 -11.41 5.08
CA LEU A 363 12.00 -12.07 4.91
C LEU A 363 10.85 -11.07 5.02
N LYS A 364 10.06 -10.95 3.96
CA LYS A 364 8.93 -10.00 3.86
C LYS A 364 7.67 -10.49 4.58
N ARG A 365 7.75 -10.68 5.90
CA ARG A 365 6.70 -11.27 6.77
C ARG A 365 5.31 -10.64 6.65
N ASN A 366 5.24 -9.33 6.41
CA ASN A 366 4.00 -8.55 6.42
C ASN A 366 3.59 -8.05 5.02
N PHE A 367 4.23 -8.55 3.97
CA PHE A 367 3.98 -8.11 2.60
C PHE A 367 2.91 -8.98 1.92
N PHE A 368 3.03 -10.29 2.07
CA PHE A 368 2.14 -11.25 1.42
C PHE A 368 0.92 -11.59 2.27
N ILE A 369 -0.22 -11.71 1.59
CA ILE A 369 -1.41 -12.35 2.15
C ILE A 369 -1.21 -13.87 2.05
N ARG A 370 -1.33 -14.54 3.21
CA ARG A 370 -1.11 -15.99 3.35
C ARG A 370 -2.34 -16.73 3.90
N ASN A 371 -3.36 -15.99 4.30
CA ASN A 371 -4.66 -16.50 4.72
C ASN A 371 -5.69 -15.39 4.51
N LEU A 372 -6.86 -15.71 3.98
CA LEU A 372 -7.98 -14.78 3.76
C LEU A 372 -9.09 -14.92 4.79
N ASN A 373 -9.03 -15.89 5.69
CA ASN A 373 -9.98 -16.03 6.78
C ASN A 373 -9.47 -15.30 8.02
N GLU A 374 -10.36 -14.53 8.64
CA GLU A 374 -10.06 -13.97 9.96
C GLU A 374 -10.05 -15.07 11.03
N PRO A 375 -8.99 -15.14 11.85
CA PRO A 375 -8.89 -16.17 12.88
C PRO A 375 -9.77 -15.82 14.09
N GLU A 376 -10.36 -16.84 14.71
CA GLU A 376 -10.91 -16.75 16.07
C GLU A 376 -9.79 -16.74 17.13
N SER A 377 -8.95 -15.72 17.05
CA SER A 377 -7.80 -15.51 17.91
C SER A 377 -8.21 -15.27 19.37
N GLU A 378 -7.26 -15.42 20.29
CA GLU A 378 -7.47 -15.01 21.69
C GLU A 378 -7.80 -13.51 21.81
N TYR A 379 -7.25 -12.69 20.90
CA TYR A 379 -7.57 -11.26 20.87
C TYR A 379 -9.03 -11.02 20.49
N SER A 380 -9.53 -11.66 19.42
CA SER A 380 -10.91 -11.46 18.97
C SER A 380 -11.92 -11.98 20.01
N LYS A 381 -11.61 -13.09 20.67
CA LYS A 381 -12.38 -13.60 21.82
C LYS A 381 -12.40 -12.61 22.98
N ASN A 382 -11.26 -12.01 23.33
CA ASN A 382 -11.19 -11.02 24.40
C ASN A 382 -11.96 -9.74 24.07
N ILE A 383 -11.93 -9.28 22.80
CA ILE A 383 -12.76 -8.15 22.36
C ILE A 383 -14.23 -8.50 22.51
N LEU A 384 -14.68 -9.63 21.97
CA LEU A 384 -16.09 -10.04 22.01
C LEU A 384 -16.61 -10.24 23.45
N ALA A 385 -15.77 -10.76 24.36
CA ALA A 385 -16.11 -10.91 25.77
C ALA A 385 -16.36 -9.56 26.49
N LEU A 386 -15.85 -8.45 25.93
CA LEU A 386 -16.09 -7.10 26.42
C LEU A 386 -17.36 -6.47 25.82
N ASN A 387 -18.17 -7.21 25.05
CA ASN A 387 -19.43 -6.75 24.46
C ASN A 387 -19.30 -5.42 23.68
N PRO A 388 -18.53 -5.39 22.58
CA PRO A 388 -18.42 -4.20 21.74
C PRO A 388 -19.77 -3.90 21.05
N VAL A 389 -20.00 -2.63 20.74
CA VAL A 389 -21.10 -2.20 19.87
C VAL A 389 -20.73 -2.25 18.38
N LEU A 390 -19.43 -2.25 18.08
CA LEU A 390 -18.85 -2.45 16.76
C LEU A 390 -17.53 -3.19 16.91
N TYR A 391 -17.29 -4.19 16.08
CA TYR A 391 -16.00 -4.87 16.02
C TYR A 391 -15.68 -5.34 14.59
N PHE A 392 -14.62 -4.77 14.02
CA PHE A 392 -14.10 -5.11 12.69
C PHE A 392 -12.73 -5.78 12.84
N PRO A 393 -12.65 -7.13 12.72
CA PRO A 393 -11.39 -7.83 12.53
C PRO A 393 -10.90 -7.78 11.07
N MET A 394 -11.61 -7.06 10.19
CA MET A 394 -11.34 -6.95 8.74
C MET A 394 -11.75 -8.16 7.88
N ASP A 395 -12.72 -8.95 8.38
CA ASP A 395 -13.42 -9.96 7.56
C ASP A 395 -14.26 -9.28 6.49
N VAL A 396 -14.03 -9.62 5.21
CA VAL A 396 -14.66 -8.97 4.06
C VAL A 396 -15.48 -9.96 3.23
N THR A 397 -16.54 -9.46 2.59
CA THR A 397 -17.30 -10.20 1.59
C THR A 397 -16.52 -10.44 0.30
N GLU A 398 -16.99 -11.40 -0.51
CA GLU A 398 -16.35 -11.80 -1.78
C GLU A 398 -16.28 -10.67 -2.82
N ASP A 399 -17.21 -9.72 -2.79
CA ASP A 399 -17.12 -8.54 -3.65
C ASP A 399 -16.08 -7.51 -3.17
N GLY A 400 -15.49 -7.72 -1.99
CA GLY A 400 -14.53 -6.84 -1.35
C GLY A 400 -15.12 -5.55 -0.77
N ASN A 401 -16.45 -5.39 -0.80
CA ASN A 401 -17.08 -4.11 -0.46
C ASN A 401 -17.62 -4.05 0.96
N ILE A 402 -17.93 -5.17 1.61
CA ILE A 402 -18.57 -5.17 2.93
C ILE A 402 -17.60 -5.78 3.95
N PHE A 403 -17.20 -4.98 4.93
CA PHE A 403 -16.43 -5.38 6.10
C PHE A 403 -17.40 -5.71 7.22
N LYS A 404 -17.35 -6.95 7.71
CA LYS A 404 -18.34 -7.48 8.65
C LYS A 404 -18.08 -7.00 10.06
N ASP A 405 -19.15 -6.57 10.73
CA ASP A 405 -19.18 -6.32 12.16
C ASP A 405 -19.41 -7.65 12.91
N TRP A 406 -18.40 -8.08 13.66
CA TRP A 406 -18.45 -9.28 14.47
C TRP A 406 -19.17 -9.08 15.80
N SER A 407 -19.55 -7.85 16.16
CA SER A 407 -20.39 -7.59 17.31
C SER A 407 -21.78 -8.22 17.18
N ASN A 408 -22.58 -8.14 18.25
CA ASN A 408 -23.97 -8.59 18.23
C ASN A 408 -24.89 -7.66 17.41
N TYR A 409 -24.42 -6.48 17.00
CA TYR A 409 -25.24 -5.47 16.35
C TYR A 409 -25.21 -5.52 14.82
N LYS A 410 -24.18 -6.13 14.22
CA LYS A 410 -24.07 -6.37 12.76
C LYS A 410 -24.18 -5.10 11.92
N ASN A 411 -23.59 -4.02 12.39
CA ASN A 411 -23.52 -2.76 11.63
C ASN A 411 -22.29 -2.81 10.70
N ASP A 412 -22.39 -3.62 9.65
CA ASP A 412 -21.33 -3.80 8.68
C ASP A 412 -20.91 -2.47 8.02
N GLY A 413 -19.63 -2.38 7.65
CA GLY A 413 -19.05 -1.21 7.00
C GLY A 413 -18.91 -1.42 5.49
N THR A 414 -19.25 -0.42 4.71
CA THR A 414 -19.09 -0.45 3.25
C THR A 414 -17.81 0.26 2.83
N ALA A 415 -16.94 -0.44 2.10
CA ALA A 415 -15.71 0.11 1.57
C ALA A 415 -15.96 0.99 0.34
N ASN A 416 -15.26 2.12 0.28
CA ASN A 416 -15.13 2.92 -0.93
C ASN A 416 -13.87 2.48 -1.70
N ILE A 417 -14.05 1.62 -2.69
CA ILE A 417 -12.97 1.16 -3.56
C ILE A 417 -13.15 1.79 -4.93
N ARG A 418 -12.15 2.53 -5.42
CA ARG A 418 -12.17 3.02 -6.80
C ARG A 418 -12.00 1.85 -7.76
N LYS A 419 -12.79 1.83 -8.84
CA LYS A 419 -12.88 0.72 -9.81
C LYS A 419 -11.53 0.26 -10.41
N ASN A 420 -10.48 1.07 -10.38
CA ASN A 420 -9.18 0.77 -11.00
C ASN A 420 -8.04 0.61 -9.98
N GLN A 421 -8.33 0.35 -8.70
CA GLN A 421 -7.29 0.24 -7.67
C GLN A 421 -7.13 -1.18 -7.13
N SER A 422 -5.93 -1.45 -6.60
CA SER A 422 -5.54 -2.69 -5.93
C SER A 422 -6.39 -2.95 -4.69
N THR A 423 -6.36 -4.19 -4.19
CA THR A 423 -7.09 -4.57 -2.98
C THR A 423 -6.71 -3.69 -1.80
N ILE A 424 -7.71 -3.29 -1.01
CA ILE A 424 -7.53 -2.57 0.26
C ILE A 424 -7.29 -3.53 1.43
N LEU A 425 -7.10 -4.83 1.17
CA LEU A 425 -6.61 -5.77 2.16
C LEU A 425 -5.10 -5.90 2.12
N ALA A 426 -4.52 -6.20 3.26
CA ALA A 426 -3.14 -6.63 3.42
C ALA A 426 -3.05 -7.56 4.63
N ARG A 427 -1.88 -8.17 4.85
CA ARG A 427 -1.63 -8.90 6.10
C ARG A 427 -1.70 -7.94 7.30
N GLY A 428 -2.50 -8.33 8.28
CA GLY A 428 -2.77 -7.56 9.49
C GLY A 428 -1.86 -7.88 10.66
N LYS A 429 -2.21 -7.30 11.80
CA LYS A 429 -1.66 -7.67 13.11
C LYS A 429 -2.17 -9.05 13.51
N SER A 430 -3.43 -9.33 13.21
CA SER A 430 -4.14 -10.60 13.36
C SER A 430 -4.92 -10.79 12.06
N GLY A 431 -4.77 -11.93 11.37
CA GLY A 431 -5.43 -12.13 10.08
C GLY A 431 -5.11 -11.05 9.03
N ASN A 432 -6.14 -10.38 8.51
CA ASN A 432 -6.02 -9.31 7.52
C ASN A 432 -6.12 -7.92 8.16
N ALA A 433 -5.71 -6.91 7.41
CA ALA A 433 -5.87 -5.51 7.78
C ALA A 433 -6.35 -4.69 6.60
N LEU A 434 -7.01 -3.58 6.92
CA LEU A 434 -7.34 -2.54 5.96
C LEU A 434 -6.08 -1.74 5.61
N ARG A 435 -5.66 -1.79 4.34
CA ARG A 435 -4.57 -1.02 3.75
C ARG A 435 -5.12 0.24 3.08
N LEU A 436 -4.72 1.39 3.60
CA LEU A 436 -5.09 2.71 3.09
C LEU A 436 -3.83 3.46 2.67
N ALA A 437 -3.86 4.16 1.53
CA ALA A 437 -2.69 4.85 1.00
C ALA A 437 -2.90 6.38 0.92
N GLY A 438 -3.56 6.93 1.94
CA GLY A 438 -3.70 8.37 2.15
C GLY A 438 -4.41 9.08 1.00
N VAL A 439 -3.98 10.31 0.70
CA VAL A 439 -4.57 11.15 -0.36
C VAL A 439 -4.48 10.55 -1.76
N ASN A 440 -3.52 9.67 -1.99
CA ASN A 440 -3.31 9.00 -3.28
C ASN A 440 -4.41 7.97 -3.56
N HIS A 441 -4.90 7.31 -2.50
CA HIS A 441 -5.91 6.27 -2.58
C HIS A 441 -6.95 6.57 -1.51
N LYS A 442 -7.95 7.35 -1.91
CA LYS A 442 -9.05 7.83 -1.07
C LYS A 442 -10.04 6.72 -0.68
N SER A 443 -9.54 5.51 -0.45
CA SER A 443 -10.34 4.41 0.07
C SER A 443 -10.54 4.56 1.57
N PHE A 444 -11.67 4.08 2.05
CA PHE A 444 -12.09 4.13 3.44
C PHE A 444 -13.25 3.15 3.64
N ILE A 445 -13.65 2.95 4.89
CA ILE A 445 -14.90 2.25 5.20
C ILE A 445 -15.90 3.26 5.77
N HIS A 446 -17.14 3.18 5.30
CA HIS A 446 -18.28 3.92 5.79
C HIS A 446 -19.23 2.97 6.51
N VAL A 447 -19.42 3.19 7.82
CA VAL A 447 -20.48 2.53 8.59
C VAL A 447 -21.66 3.51 8.65
N SER A 448 -22.74 3.19 7.94
CA SER A 448 -23.88 4.10 7.75
C SER A 448 -24.70 4.34 9.01
N ASN A 449 -24.80 3.33 9.88
CA ASN A 449 -25.60 3.37 11.10
C ASN A 449 -24.73 3.11 12.32
N TYR A 450 -23.87 4.06 12.68
CA TYR A 450 -23.02 3.95 13.85
C TYR A 450 -23.85 3.95 15.17
N PRO A 451 -23.79 2.88 15.99
CA PRO A 451 -24.50 2.82 17.28
C PRO A 451 -23.81 3.72 18.32
N LYS A 452 -24.35 4.93 18.48
CA LYS A 452 -23.83 5.95 19.39
C LYS A 452 -23.89 5.53 20.86
N ALA A 453 -22.89 5.94 21.62
CA ALA A 453 -22.89 5.85 23.08
C ALA A 453 -23.98 6.75 23.68
N ARG A 454 -24.79 6.22 24.61
CA ARG A 454 -25.93 6.93 25.21
C ARG A 454 -25.77 7.29 26.69
N PHE A 455 -24.75 6.74 27.35
CA PHE A 455 -24.59 6.82 28.81
C PHE A 455 -23.29 7.50 29.22
N ASN A 456 -22.89 8.53 28.47
CA ASN A 456 -21.71 9.36 28.76
C ASN A 456 -20.35 8.61 28.74
N GLU A 457 -20.35 7.33 28.38
CA GLU A 457 -19.15 6.50 28.34
C GLU A 457 -18.92 5.95 26.94
N ILE A 458 -17.66 5.94 26.52
CA ILE A 458 -17.25 5.33 25.25
C ILE A 458 -15.80 4.89 25.36
N SER A 459 -15.49 3.74 24.78
CA SER A 459 -14.10 3.32 24.58
C SER A 459 -13.91 2.88 23.13
N VAL A 460 -12.74 3.21 22.58
CA VAL A 460 -12.37 2.80 21.22
C VAL A 460 -10.98 2.22 21.26
N THR A 461 -10.76 1.13 20.53
CA THR A 461 -9.45 0.47 20.38
C THR A 461 -9.20 0.08 18.94
N ALA A 462 -7.94 0.11 18.52
CA ALA A 462 -7.50 -0.33 17.20
C ALA A 462 -6.01 -0.73 17.22
N TRP A 463 -5.63 -1.63 16.31
CA TRP A 463 -4.24 -1.79 15.91
C TRP A 463 -3.98 -0.92 14.69
N VAL A 464 -2.91 -0.13 14.74
CA VAL A 464 -2.52 0.81 13.68
C VAL A 464 -1.07 0.65 13.29
N ASN A 465 -0.77 0.72 12.00
CA ASN A 465 0.58 0.80 11.47
C ASN A 465 0.61 1.95 10.47
N ALA A 466 1.08 3.12 10.90
CA ALA A 466 1.18 4.30 10.07
C ALA A 466 2.37 4.19 9.11
N HIS A 467 2.17 4.44 7.82
CA HIS A 467 3.27 4.57 6.85
C HIS A 467 3.74 6.02 6.73
N SER A 468 2.81 6.98 6.84
CA SER A 468 3.12 8.40 6.99
C SER A 468 2.18 9.03 8.01
N ARG A 469 2.35 10.34 8.27
CA ARG A 469 1.53 11.11 9.21
C ARG A 469 0.89 12.32 8.51
N PRO A 470 -0.09 12.12 7.61
CA PRO A 470 -0.84 13.23 7.05
C PRO A 470 -1.53 14.02 8.16
N GLU A 471 -1.71 15.31 7.93
CA GLU A 471 -2.49 16.15 8.85
C GLU A 471 -3.90 15.57 9.02
N TRP A 472 -4.38 15.53 10.27
CA TRP A 472 -5.73 15.09 10.61
C TRP A 472 -6.06 13.65 10.16
N ALA A 473 -5.04 12.81 9.96
CA ALA A 473 -5.22 11.43 9.50
C ALA A 473 -6.15 10.65 10.44
N THR A 474 -7.26 10.15 9.90
CA THR A 474 -8.35 9.58 10.67
C THR A 474 -8.21 8.07 10.83
N ILE A 475 -8.19 7.57 12.06
CA ILE A 475 -8.42 6.15 12.33
C ILE A 475 -9.93 5.91 12.30
N LEU A 476 -10.68 6.61 13.15
CA LEU A 476 -12.14 6.60 13.23
C LEU A 476 -12.69 8.01 13.44
N LYS A 477 -13.79 8.36 12.78
CA LYS A 477 -14.41 9.68 12.95
C LYS A 477 -15.91 9.64 12.72
N ASN A 478 -16.68 10.15 13.68
CA ASN A 478 -18.12 10.33 13.58
C ASN A 478 -18.46 11.81 13.39
N TRP A 479 -17.73 12.55 12.55
CA TRP A 479 -17.91 14.00 12.36
C TRP A 479 -18.07 14.34 10.89
N ASP A 480 -18.77 15.45 10.63
CA ASP A 480 -19.02 16.00 9.30
C ASP A 480 -18.30 17.35 9.10
N ALA A 481 -18.37 17.91 7.89
CA ALA A 481 -17.94 19.27 7.57
C ALA A 481 -18.60 20.34 8.46
N PHE A 482 -19.89 20.18 8.78
CA PHE A 482 -20.70 21.25 9.38
C PHE A 482 -21.25 20.93 10.77
N ASP A 483 -21.21 19.68 11.22
CA ASP A 483 -21.60 19.30 12.59
C ASP A 483 -20.64 18.24 13.15
N TYR A 484 -20.55 18.23 14.49
CA TYR A 484 -19.68 17.36 15.25
C TYR A 484 -20.51 16.20 15.82
N GLY A 485 -20.03 14.98 15.63
CA GLY A 485 -20.53 13.83 16.36
C GLY A 485 -19.73 13.51 17.59
N GLN A 486 -19.69 12.23 17.98
CA GLN A 486 -19.19 11.86 19.31
C GLN A 486 -17.68 12.03 19.47
N PHE A 487 -16.89 11.76 18.43
CA PHE A 487 -15.43 11.86 18.50
C PHE A 487 -14.76 11.91 17.11
N HIS A 488 -13.55 12.45 17.08
CA HIS A 488 -12.49 12.12 16.14
C HIS A 488 -11.38 11.36 16.88
N PHE A 489 -10.90 10.26 16.31
CA PHE A 489 -9.75 9.53 16.80
C PHE A 489 -8.77 9.29 15.65
N GLY A 490 -7.55 9.81 15.79
CA GLY A 490 -6.61 9.85 14.67
C GLY A 490 -5.32 10.55 15.03
N LEU A 491 -4.71 11.19 14.03
CA LEU A 491 -3.56 12.05 14.21
C LEU A 491 -4.00 13.51 14.13
N ASN A 492 -3.38 14.38 14.90
CA ASN A 492 -3.51 15.82 14.71
C ASN A 492 -2.60 16.31 13.55
N GLN A 493 -2.56 17.63 13.34
CA GLN A 493 -1.70 18.28 12.33
C GLN A 493 -0.19 18.02 12.50
N LEU A 494 0.28 17.66 13.69
CA LEU A 494 1.68 17.34 13.96
C LEU A 494 1.99 15.83 13.84
N GLY A 495 0.98 15.01 13.48
CA GLY A 495 1.12 13.56 13.41
C GLY A 495 1.13 12.87 14.77
N HIS A 496 0.71 13.56 15.84
CA HIS A 496 0.57 12.98 17.17
C HIS A 496 -0.78 12.31 17.29
N LEU A 497 -0.84 11.19 18.01
CA LEU A 497 -2.12 10.54 18.30
C LEU A 497 -3.01 11.50 19.09
N ASP A 498 -4.24 11.70 18.64
CA ASP A 498 -5.19 12.65 19.18
C ASP A 498 -6.60 12.08 19.25
N VAL A 499 -7.33 12.52 20.27
CA VAL A 499 -8.77 12.35 20.37
C VAL A 499 -9.39 13.73 20.53
N GLU A 500 -10.32 14.06 19.65
CA GLU A 500 -11.12 15.27 19.74
C GLU A 500 -12.56 14.88 20.08
N ILE A 501 -13.09 15.42 21.17
CA ILE A 501 -14.45 15.15 21.67
C ILE A 501 -15.13 16.49 21.98
N GLN A 502 -16.43 16.54 21.73
CA GLN A 502 -17.28 17.64 22.20
C GLN A 502 -18.02 17.22 23.47
N ASP A 503 -17.97 18.08 24.49
CA ASP A 503 -18.62 17.84 25.78
C ASP A 503 -20.09 18.26 25.79
N LEU A 504 -20.75 18.18 26.96
CA LEU A 504 -22.15 18.53 27.12
C LEU A 504 -22.43 20.04 26.99
N ASP A 505 -21.42 20.89 27.20
CA ASP A 505 -21.53 22.34 27.05
C ASP A 505 -21.26 22.79 25.60
N GLY A 506 -20.84 21.87 24.73
CA GLY A 506 -20.49 22.14 23.35
C GLY A 506 -19.03 22.53 23.14
N GLU A 507 -18.21 22.48 24.19
CA GLU A 507 -16.79 22.77 24.13
C GLU A 507 -16.03 21.58 23.52
N ARG A 508 -15.03 21.88 22.67
CA ARG A 508 -14.19 20.86 22.05
C ARG A 508 -12.91 20.69 22.82
N HIS A 509 -12.55 19.44 23.07
CA HIS A 509 -11.37 19.07 23.83
C HIS A 509 -10.47 18.18 22.98
N HIS A 510 -9.19 18.52 22.94
CA HIS A 510 -8.13 17.70 22.36
C HIS A 510 -7.37 16.97 23.46
N ILE A 511 -7.18 15.67 23.27
CA ILE A 511 -6.43 14.80 24.17
C ILE A 511 -5.33 14.18 23.32
N THR A 512 -4.19 14.88 23.29
CA THR A 512 -3.09 14.59 22.38
C THR A 512 -1.91 13.94 23.11
N GLU A 513 -1.20 13.05 22.41
CA GLU A 513 0.13 12.60 22.81
C GLU A 513 1.21 13.69 22.58
N ASP A 514 2.29 13.67 23.35
CA ASP A 514 3.39 14.64 23.23
C ASP A 514 4.34 14.37 22.06
N ILE A 515 4.30 13.16 21.49
CA ILE A 515 5.21 12.74 20.42
C ILE A 515 4.44 12.17 19.22
N PRO A 516 4.99 12.32 17.99
CA PRO A 516 4.41 11.71 16.82
C PRO A 516 4.33 10.18 16.95
N ILE A 517 3.35 9.57 16.31
CA ILE A 517 3.29 8.11 16.23
C ILE A 517 4.49 7.57 15.42
N PRO A 518 5.19 6.53 15.88
CA PRO A 518 6.19 5.85 15.07
C PRO A 518 5.57 5.21 13.83
N THR A 519 6.26 5.29 12.70
CA THR A 519 5.82 4.71 11.44
C THR A 519 6.43 3.32 11.22
N GLY A 520 5.81 2.52 10.33
CA GLY A 520 6.33 1.22 9.91
C GLY A 520 6.17 0.08 10.92
N SER A 521 5.55 0.33 12.08
CA SER A 521 5.35 -0.68 13.12
C SER A 521 3.93 -0.66 13.69
N TRP A 522 3.46 -1.81 14.16
CA TRP A 522 2.13 -1.95 14.74
C TRP A 522 2.07 -1.40 16.18
N HIS A 523 1.11 -0.52 16.43
CA HIS A 523 0.79 0.04 17.72
C HIS A 523 -0.66 -0.26 18.09
N HIS A 524 -0.90 -0.67 19.34
CA HIS A 524 -2.25 -0.75 19.89
C HIS A 524 -2.61 0.62 20.45
N VAL A 525 -3.64 1.25 19.93
CA VAL A 525 -4.10 2.58 20.38
C VAL A 525 -5.51 2.48 20.91
N ALA A 526 -5.79 3.23 21.98
CA ALA A 526 -7.13 3.26 22.54
C ALA A 526 -7.39 4.60 23.23
N PHE A 527 -8.67 4.96 23.34
CA PHE A 527 -9.10 5.99 24.27
C PHE A 527 -10.31 5.50 25.07
N VAL A 528 -10.43 6.03 26.29
CA VAL A 528 -11.54 5.74 27.21
C VAL A 528 -12.09 7.05 27.73
N HIS A 529 -13.38 7.28 27.50
CA HIS A 529 -14.17 8.33 28.15
C HIS A 529 -14.99 7.68 29.28
N ASP A 530 -14.68 8.03 30.53
CA ASP A 530 -15.31 7.45 31.75
C ASP A 530 -16.52 8.25 32.26
N GLY A 531 -17.02 9.19 31.46
CA GLY A 531 -18.10 10.12 31.82
C GLY A 531 -17.61 11.44 32.37
N THR A 532 -16.38 11.48 32.89
CA THR A 532 -15.79 12.71 33.47
C THR A 532 -14.38 12.99 32.99
N HIS A 533 -13.71 12.00 32.42
CA HIS A 533 -12.38 12.11 31.88
C HIS A 533 -12.22 11.32 30.60
N VAL A 534 -11.39 11.84 29.70
CA VAL A 534 -10.87 11.11 28.55
C VAL A 534 -9.42 10.75 28.80
N THR A 535 -9.10 9.48 28.59
CA THR A 535 -7.76 8.95 28.75
C THR A 535 -7.28 8.33 27.44
N LEU A 536 -6.11 8.75 26.96
CA LEU A 536 -5.47 8.23 25.76
C LEU A 536 -4.43 7.16 26.11
N TYR A 537 -4.39 6.07 25.35
CA TYR A 537 -3.50 4.94 25.56
C TYR A 537 -2.76 4.55 24.28
N ARG A 538 -1.50 4.15 24.43
CA ARG A 538 -0.71 3.50 23.38
C ARG A 538 0.08 2.34 23.95
N ASN A 539 0.01 1.19 23.27
CA ASN A 539 0.64 -0.07 23.66
C ASN A 539 0.33 -0.48 25.11
N GLY A 540 -0.92 -0.23 25.56
CA GLY A 540 -1.39 -0.53 26.91
C GLY A 540 -0.91 0.44 28.00
N LYS A 541 -0.13 1.47 27.65
CA LYS A 541 0.33 2.51 28.58
C LYS A 541 -0.58 3.74 28.49
N LYS A 542 -0.95 4.30 29.64
CA LYS A 542 -1.63 5.60 29.74
C LYS A 542 -0.69 6.71 29.27
N LEU A 543 -1.14 7.53 28.32
CA LEU A 543 -0.40 8.69 27.81
C LEU A 543 -0.82 9.95 28.57
N THR A 544 -2.03 10.42 28.32
CA THR A 544 -2.61 11.64 28.91
C THR A 544 -4.02 11.37 29.43
N LYS A 545 -4.50 12.20 30.36
CA LYS A 545 -5.85 12.15 30.94
C LYS A 545 -6.35 13.57 31.16
N THR A 546 -7.48 13.90 30.57
CA THR A 546 -8.10 15.23 30.63
C THR A 546 -9.49 15.12 31.25
N ARG A 547 -9.85 16.06 32.12
CA ARG A 547 -11.21 16.14 32.69
C ARG A 547 -12.12 16.92 31.73
N ILE A 548 -13.32 16.40 31.51
CA ILE A 548 -14.30 16.92 30.54
C ILE A 548 -15.70 16.84 31.14
N ASN A 549 -16.59 17.77 30.79
CA ASN A 549 -18.00 17.75 31.23
C ASN A 549 -18.85 16.78 30.39
N GLY A 550 -18.55 15.50 30.49
CA GLY A 550 -19.27 14.45 29.76
C GLY A 550 -19.07 14.46 28.23
N LEU A 551 -19.88 13.65 27.56
CA LEU A 551 -19.86 13.34 26.15
C LEU A 551 -21.18 13.80 25.53
N ARG A 552 -21.11 14.46 24.37
CA ARG A 552 -22.29 14.72 23.54
C ARG A 552 -22.88 13.39 23.03
N VAL A 553 -24.00 12.94 23.61
CA VAL A 553 -24.60 11.61 23.34
C VAL A 553 -25.58 11.57 22.16
N ASN A 554 -26.16 12.71 21.74
CA ASN A 554 -27.16 12.76 20.67
C ASN A 554 -26.79 13.73 19.52
N PRO A 555 -25.63 13.60 18.87
CA PRO A 555 -25.33 14.37 17.67
C PRO A 555 -26.13 13.88 16.44
N ASN A 556 -26.37 14.78 15.49
CA ASN A 556 -27.10 14.50 14.25
C ASN A 556 -26.18 14.00 13.12
N ILE A 557 -25.24 13.10 13.44
CA ILE A 557 -24.26 12.51 12.52
C ILE A 557 -24.40 10.99 12.55
N ASN A 558 -24.86 10.36 11.47
CA ASN A 558 -25.14 8.92 11.45
C ASN A 558 -23.93 8.08 11.09
N GLY A 559 -23.10 8.59 10.17
CA GLY A 559 -21.98 7.88 9.62
C GLY A 559 -20.77 7.82 10.56
N LEU A 560 -20.06 6.71 10.51
CA LEU A 560 -18.72 6.57 11.05
C LEU A 560 -17.76 6.25 9.90
N GLY A 561 -16.78 7.13 9.72
CA GLY A 561 -15.69 6.93 8.78
C GLY A 561 -14.53 6.21 9.44
N ILE A 562 -14.03 5.16 8.80
CA ILE A 562 -12.78 4.49 9.16
C ILE A 562 -11.77 4.82 8.06
N GLY A 563 -10.67 5.46 8.44
CA GLY A 563 -9.65 5.90 7.48
C GLY A 563 -9.87 7.29 6.85
N THR A 564 -11.02 7.93 7.08
CA THR A 564 -11.33 9.28 6.57
C THR A 564 -12.44 9.94 7.39
N LYS A 565 -12.50 11.27 7.34
CA LYS A 565 -13.69 12.07 7.62
C LYS A 565 -14.70 11.92 6.49
N LEU A 566 -15.96 11.70 6.84
CA LEU A 566 -17.06 11.58 5.88
C LEU A 566 -17.82 12.91 5.74
N SER A 567 -18.56 13.02 4.64
CA SER A 567 -19.64 13.96 4.40
C SER A 567 -20.97 13.24 4.67
N GLU A 568 -21.79 13.77 5.59
CA GLU A 568 -23.11 13.18 5.90
C GLU A 568 -24.10 13.27 4.73
N VAL A 569 -23.84 14.16 3.77
CA VAL A 569 -24.73 14.38 2.62
C VAL A 569 -24.75 13.18 1.67
N ASP A 570 -23.59 12.55 1.46
CA ASP A 570 -23.40 11.51 0.44
C ASP A 570 -22.61 10.28 0.94
N GLY A 571 -22.20 10.27 2.21
CA GLY A 571 -21.37 9.21 2.80
C GLY A 571 -20.01 9.07 2.14
N GLN A 572 -19.57 10.08 1.36
CA GLN A 572 -18.25 10.11 0.74
C GLN A 572 -17.23 10.78 1.66
N ALA A 573 -15.95 10.73 1.29
CA ALA A 573 -14.94 11.50 1.99
C ALA A 573 -15.25 13.01 1.91
N ASP A 574 -15.03 13.73 3.00
CA ASP A 574 -15.17 15.19 3.03
C ASP A 574 -14.32 15.86 1.93
N LYS A 575 -14.87 16.91 1.32
CA LYS A 575 -14.23 17.58 0.16
C LYS A 575 -13.14 18.56 0.57
N GLY A 576 -13.20 19.08 1.79
CA GLY A 576 -12.26 20.08 2.30
C GLY A 576 -11.04 19.44 2.94
N ASN A 577 -11.24 18.81 4.09
CA ASN A 577 -10.17 18.16 4.85
C ASN A 577 -10.59 16.76 5.29
N PRO A 578 -10.50 15.77 4.38
CA PRO A 578 -10.91 14.40 4.67
C PRO A 578 -9.98 13.70 5.67
N GLY A 579 -8.74 14.14 5.85
CA GLY A 579 -7.80 13.50 6.79
C GLY A 579 -7.60 12.02 6.50
N HIS A 580 -7.20 11.66 5.28
CA HIS A 580 -7.04 10.26 4.87
C HIS A 580 -5.88 9.57 5.61
N TRP A 581 -6.15 8.40 6.18
CA TRP A 581 -5.11 7.56 6.78
C TRP A 581 -4.17 6.98 5.73
N ASN A 582 -2.87 6.95 6.03
CA ASN A 582 -1.87 6.26 5.23
C ASN A 582 -1.16 5.19 6.07
N GLY A 583 -1.49 3.93 5.83
CA GLY A 583 -0.99 2.79 6.58
C GLY A 583 -1.98 1.64 6.63
N ARG A 584 -1.86 0.83 7.68
CA ARG A 584 -2.75 -0.30 7.95
C ARG A 584 -3.53 -0.11 9.24
N LEU A 585 -4.80 -0.52 9.22
CA LEU A 585 -5.71 -0.53 10.36
C LEU A 585 -6.27 -1.93 10.54
N ASP A 586 -6.38 -2.38 11.78
CA ASP A 586 -6.80 -3.73 12.12
C ASP A 586 -7.52 -3.76 13.48
N GLU A 587 -8.35 -4.78 13.70
CA GLU A 587 -8.89 -5.14 15.01
C GLU A 587 -9.59 -3.96 15.72
N ILE A 588 -10.42 -3.23 14.96
CA ILE A 588 -11.09 -2.00 15.38
C ILE A 588 -12.32 -2.36 16.21
N ALA A 589 -12.43 -1.84 17.43
CA ALA A 589 -13.62 -2.03 18.25
C ALA A 589 -14.07 -0.74 18.97
N ILE A 590 -15.38 -0.60 19.12
CA ILE A 590 -16.03 0.47 19.90
C ILE A 590 -16.91 -0.16 20.98
N PHE A 591 -16.88 0.43 22.17
CA PHE A 591 -17.66 0.04 23.34
C PHE A 591 -18.46 1.25 23.82
N ASN A 592 -19.70 1.01 24.24
CA ASN A 592 -20.60 2.03 24.82
C ASN A 592 -20.45 2.16 26.35
N HIS A 593 -19.31 1.75 26.89
CA HIS A 593 -18.94 1.81 28.30
C HIS A 593 -17.43 2.06 28.43
N ALA A 594 -17.01 2.46 29.62
CA ALA A 594 -15.61 2.72 29.90
C ALA A 594 -14.83 1.43 30.16
N LEU A 595 -13.79 1.16 29.36
CA LEU A 595 -12.86 0.07 29.63
C LEU A 595 -11.90 0.46 30.77
N THR A 596 -11.66 -0.49 31.67
CA THR A 596 -10.62 -0.37 32.68
C THR A 596 -9.23 -0.40 32.07
N ILE A 597 -8.25 0.19 32.77
CA ILE A 597 -6.84 0.13 32.36
C ILE A 597 -6.35 -1.32 32.16
N ASP A 598 -6.81 -2.25 32.98
CA ASP A 598 -6.37 -3.65 32.91
C ASP A 598 -6.98 -4.37 31.70
N GLN A 599 -8.22 -4.04 31.32
CA GLN A 599 -8.80 -4.51 30.05
C GLN A 599 -8.00 -3.99 28.86
N VAL A 600 -7.67 -2.69 28.81
CA VAL A 600 -6.84 -2.11 27.72
C VAL A 600 -5.45 -2.76 27.66
N LYS A 601 -4.81 -2.99 28.80
CA LYS A 601 -3.52 -3.71 28.87
C LYS A 601 -3.65 -5.15 28.39
N SER A 602 -4.74 -5.84 28.76
CA SER A 602 -5.01 -7.22 28.38
C SER A 602 -5.13 -7.36 26.87
N LEU A 603 -5.92 -6.48 26.22
CA LEU A 603 -6.06 -6.45 24.76
C LEU A 603 -4.72 -6.22 24.05
N ASN A 604 -3.94 -5.23 24.49
CA ASN A 604 -2.60 -5.02 23.94
C ASN A 604 -1.69 -6.25 24.13
N ARG A 605 -1.75 -6.92 25.29
CA ARG A 605 -0.94 -8.11 25.57
C ARG A 605 -1.32 -9.28 24.67
N SER A 606 -2.62 -9.60 24.52
CA SER A 606 -3.07 -10.69 23.66
C SER A 606 -2.67 -10.45 22.20
N GLY A 607 -2.80 -9.21 21.69
CA GLY A 607 -2.36 -8.90 20.33
C GLY A 607 -0.84 -8.97 20.15
N ARG A 608 -0.04 -8.66 21.18
CA ARG A 608 1.42 -8.90 21.13
C ARG A 608 1.77 -10.38 21.13
N LEU A 609 1.08 -11.20 21.92
CA LEU A 609 1.30 -12.65 21.99
C LEU A 609 1.02 -13.31 20.63
N LEU A 610 -0.04 -12.92 19.92
CA LEU A 610 -0.31 -13.40 18.55
C LEU A 610 0.88 -13.17 17.62
N SER A 611 1.46 -11.97 17.63
CA SER A 611 2.63 -11.68 16.80
C SER A 611 3.89 -12.44 17.19
N LYS A 612 4.00 -12.86 18.45
CA LYS A 612 5.12 -13.67 18.93
C LYS A 612 4.97 -15.12 18.47
N ILE A 613 3.78 -15.69 18.66
CA ILE A 613 3.44 -17.06 18.21
C ILE A 613 3.63 -17.17 16.69
N GLN A 614 3.16 -16.20 15.92
CA GLN A 614 3.33 -16.21 14.47
C GLN A 614 4.81 -16.17 14.06
N LYS A 615 5.63 -15.36 14.75
CA LYS A 615 7.08 -15.31 14.47
C LYS A 615 7.78 -16.61 14.85
N GLU A 616 7.41 -17.20 15.99
CA GLU A 616 7.96 -18.49 16.44
C GLU A 616 7.60 -19.61 15.45
N GLN A 617 6.34 -19.68 15.02
CA GLN A 617 5.88 -20.60 13.97
C GLN A 617 6.61 -20.38 12.65
N ASP A 618 6.79 -19.13 12.23
CA ASP A 618 7.51 -18.77 11.00
C ASP A 618 9.06 -18.87 11.15
N SER A 619 9.57 -19.49 12.20
CA SER A 619 11.01 -19.66 12.48
C SER A 619 11.39 -21.10 12.81
N GLN A 620 10.41 -22.01 12.85
CA GLN A 620 10.67 -23.43 12.99
C GLN A 620 10.89 -24.05 11.60
N PRO A 621 12.00 -24.79 11.41
CA PRO A 621 12.28 -25.49 10.16
C PRO A 621 11.27 -26.58 9.86
#